data_AF-A7UUT3-F1
#
_entry.id   AF-A7UUT3-F1
#
_cell.length_a   1.000
_cell.length_b   1.000
_cell.length_c   1.000
_cell.angle_alpha   90.00
_cell.angle_beta   90.00
_cell.angle_gamma   90.00
#
_symmetry.space_group_name_H-M   'P 1'
#
loop_
_entity.id
_entity.type
_entity.pdbx_description
1 polymer ?
#
loop_
_entity_poly.entity_id
_entity_poly.type
_entity_poly.pdbx_seq_one_letter_code
_entity_poly.pdbx_strand_id
1 'polypeptide(L)'
;MFLEFLSRRYWKQFAAIAAVHIITASYGVTVGWPAPIIPLLRSPETPLPSGPVTVDEASWIGSTLCIGGTIGTILFAIIHTYFGKKIALLLTSVPHIILWTLILVGDNVWYIYGARFCSGLTGGGVVSVVPLYIADIADKK
;
A
#
# COMPACT_ATOMS: atom_id res chain seq x y z
N MET A 1 -23.36 -4.76 -29.60
CA MET A 1 -22.51 -3.80 -28.85
C MET A 1 -23.00 -3.59 -27.41
N PHE A 2 -24.20 -3.03 -27.14
CA PHE A 2 -24.69 -2.86 -25.75
C PHE A 2 -24.95 -4.19 -24.99
N LEU A 3 -25.46 -5.21 -25.67
CA LEU A 3 -25.72 -6.53 -25.06
C LEU A 3 -24.43 -7.32 -24.74
N GLU A 4 -23.30 -7.00 -25.38
CA GLU A 4 -22.02 -7.64 -25.05
C GLU A 4 -21.54 -7.22 -23.67
N PHE A 5 -21.75 -5.96 -23.29
CA PHE A 5 -21.37 -5.38 -22.00
C PHE A 5 -22.09 -6.04 -20.82
N LEU A 6 -23.32 -6.52 -21.05
CA LEU A 6 -24.11 -7.27 -20.08
C LEU A 6 -23.70 -8.75 -19.98
N SER A 7 -22.75 -9.20 -20.80
CA SER A 7 -22.28 -10.58 -20.72
C SER A 7 -21.61 -10.85 -19.37
N ARG A 8 -21.84 -12.05 -18.84
CA ARG A 8 -21.27 -12.54 -17.58
C ARG A 8 -19.74 -12.42 -17.51
N ARG A 9 -19.07 -12.31 -18.65
CA ARG A 9 -17.62 -12.14 -18.76
C ARG A 9 -17.16 -10.74 -18.34
N TYR A 10 -17.75 -9.68 -18.89
CA TYR A 10 -17.35 -8.30 -18.54
C TYR A 10 -17.70 -7.98 -17.08
N TRP A 11 -18.84 -8.45 -16.58
CA TRP A 11 -19.17 -8.30 -15.16
C TRP A 11 -18.14 -8.92 -14.21
N LYS A 12 -17.58 -10.09 -14.56
CA LYS A 12 -16.49 -10.71 -13.80
C LYS A 12 -15.20 -9.89 -13.87
N GLN A 13 -14.89 -9.31 -15.02
CA GLN A 13 -13.73 -8.40 -15.16
C GLN A 13 -13.93 -7.13 -14.32
N PHE A 14 -15.10 -6.48 -14.40
CA PHE A 14 -15.42 -5.31 -13.56
C PHE A 14 -15.32 -5.62 -12.08
N ALA A 15 -15.90 -6.74 -11.62
CA ALA A 15 -15.83 -7.16 -10.24
C ALA A 15 -14.38 -7.41 -9.78
N ALA A 16 -13.56 -8.08 -10.61
CA ALA A 16 -12.16 -8.33 -10.30
C ALA A 16 -11.33 -7.02 -10.24
N ILE A 17 -11.53 -6.12 -11.20
CA ILE A 17 -10.87 -4.81 -11.25
C ILE A 17 -11.26 -3.99 -10.02
N ALA A 18 -12.56 -3.92 -9.70
CA ALA A 18 -13.04 -3.20 -8.53
C ALA A 18 -12.42 -3.73 -7.23
N ALA A 19 -12.37 -5.06 -7.07
CA ALA A 19 -11.77 -5.70 -5.90
C ALA A 19 -10.27 -5.36 -5.77
N VAL A 20 -9.52 -5.38 -6.88
CA VAL A 20 -8.09 -5.04 -6.88
C VAL A 20 -7.86 -3.55 -6.57
N HIS A 21 -8.76 -2.65 -6.98
CA HIS A 21 -8.62 -1.24 -6.68
C HIS A 21 -8.92 -0.87 -5.22
N ILE A 22 -9.53 -1.75 -4.42
CA ILE A 22 -9.73 -1.51 -2.99
C ILE A 22 -8.37 -1.30 -2.32
N ILE A 23 -7.40 -2.19 -2.54
CA ILE A 23 -6.07 -2.05 -1.92
C ILE A 23 -5.32 -0.83 -2.47
N THR A 24 -5.49 -0.47 -3.74
CA THR A 24 -4.91 0.74 -4.34
C THR A 24 -5.47 2.01 -3.71
N ALA A 25 -6.79 2.06 -3.50
CA ALA A 25 -7.44 3.18 -2.81
C ALA A 25 -6.99 3.27 -1.35
N SER A 26 -6.95 2.16 -0.63
CA SER A 26 -6.42 2.09 0.74
C SER A 26 -4.96 2.54 0.82
N TYR A 27 -4.13 2.17 -0.15
CA TYR A 27 -2.75 2.66 -0.25
C TYR A 27 -2.67 4.17 -0.50
N GLY A 28 -3.60 4.74 -1.28
CA GLY A 28 -3.70 6.20 -1.43
C GLY A 28 -3.87 6.92 -0.09
N VAL A 29 -4.67 6.34 0.83
CA VAL A 29 -4.83 6.87 2.20
C VAL A 29 -3.51 6.83 2.97
N THR A 30 -2.74 5.74 2.89
CA THR A 30 -1.46 5.65 3.61
C THR A 30 -0.40 6.59 3.06
N VAL A 31 -0.43 6.90 1.76
CA VAL A 31 0.45 7.90 1.14
C VAL A 31 0.08 9.31 1.59
N GLY A 32 -1.21 9.64 1.66
CA GLY A 32 -1.68 10.96 2.08
C GLY A 32 -1.66 11.20 3.60
N TRP A 33 -1.71 10.14 4.40
CA TRP A 33 -1.78 10.19 5.87
C TRP A 33 -0.73 11.09 6.55
N PRO A 34 0.56 11.13 6.12
CA PRO A 34 1.56 11.99 6.76
C PRO A 34 1.28 13.49 6.64
N ALA A 35 0.48 13.95 5.67
CA ALA A 35 0.28 15.37 5.42
C ALA A 35 -0.29 16.15 6.63
N PRO A 36 -1.41 15.72 7.26
CA PRO A 36 -1.87 16.33 8.50
C PRO A 36 -1.12 15.81 9.75
N ILE A 37 -0.53 14.62 9.68
CA ILE A 37 0.02 13.95 10.86
C ILE A 37 1.44 14.41 11.21
N ILE A 38 2.32 14.67 10.24
CA ILE A 38 3.67 15.17 10.54
C ILE A 38 3.61 16.48 11.34
N PRO A 39 2.79 17.48 10.98
CA PRO A 39 2.60 18.68 11.82
C PRO A 39 2.17 18.36 13.25
N LEU A 40 1.21 17.46 13.43
CA LEU A 40 0.72 17.04 14.75
C LEU A 40 1.79 16.31 15.57
N LEU A 41 2.54 15.39 14.96
CA LEU A 41 3.60 14.65 15.64
C LEU A 41 4.74 15.55 16.10
N ARG A 42 4.94 16.69 15.43
CA ARG A 42 5.96 17.69 15.77
C ARG A 42 5.47 18.74 16.76
N SER A 43 4.16 18.79 17.04
CA SER A 43 3.60 19.80 17.94
C SER A 43 3.66 19.33 19.40
N PRO A 44 3.54 20.28 20.36
CA PRO A 44 3.45 19.93 21.79
C PRO A 44 2.25 19.02 22.12
N GLU A 45 1.22 19.02 21.29
CA GLU A 45 -0.01 18.20 21.42
C GLU A 45 0.12 16.82 20.76
N THR A 46 1.34 16.39 20.46
CA THR A 46 1.59 15.07 19.86
C THR A 46 0.92 13.95 20.67
N PRO A 47 0.30 12.97 20.00
CA PRO A 47 -0.26 11.80 20.67
C PRO A 47 0.82 10.82 21.16
N LEU A 48 2.09 11.01 20.79
CA LEU A 48 3.18 10.10 21.15
C LEU A 48 3.63 10.32 22.60
N PRO A 49 3.60 9.30 23.47
CA PRO A 49 4.19 9.36 24.81
C PRO A 49 5.69 9.70 24.81
N SER A 50 6.42 9.35 23.74
CA SER A 50 7.85 9.68 23.58
C SER A 50 8.12 11.18 23.39
N GLY A 51 7.08 11.99 23.21
CA GLY A 51 7.19 13.41 22.91
C GLY A 51 7.27 13.73 21.42
N PRO A 52 7.42 15.02 21.07
CA PRO A 52 7.33 15.48 19.68
C PRO A 52 8.49 14.98 18.82
N VAL A 53 8.19 14.62 17.57
CA VAL A 53 9.24 14.18 16.63
C VAL A 53 10.05 15.37 16.13
N THR A 54 11.35 15.14 15.91
CA THR A 54 12.29 16.11 15.38
C THR A 54 12.14 16.27 13.87
N VAL A 55 12.82 17.27 13.30
CA VAL A 55 12.88 17.47 11.83
C VAL A 55 13.55 16.28 11.15
N ASP A 56 14.63 15.77 11.73
CA ASP A 56 15.37 14.64 11.19
C ASP A 56 14.52 13.37 11.22
N GLU A 57 13.82 13.14 12.33
CA GLU A 57 12.90 12.01 12.44
C GLU A 57 11.74 12.10 11.43
N ALA A 58 11.14 13.28 11.26
CA ALA A 58 10.12 13.50 10.25
C ALA A 58 10.62 13.21 8.82
N SER A 59 11.90 13.50 8.55
CA SER A 59 12.53 13.17 7.27
C SER A 59 12.65 11.66 7.07
N TRP A 60 12.98 10.91 8.13
CA TRP A 60 13.00 9.44 8.10
C TRP A 60 11.62 8.80 7.93
N ILE A 61 10.54 9.42 8.41
CA ILE A 61 9.16 8.97 8.15
C ILE A 61 8.87 8.94 6.64
N GLY A 62 9.41 9.91 5.89
CA GLY A 62 9.35 9.92 4.42
C GLY A 62 10.24 8.85 3.79
N SER A 63 11.53 8.86 4.13
CA SER A 63 12.55 8.01 3.50
C SER A 63 12.31 6.51 3.68
N THR A 64 11.80 6.10 4.84
CA THR A 64 11.50 4.68 5.15
C THR A 64 10.43 4.09 4.23
N LEU A 65 9.45 4.90 3.79
CA LEU A 65 8.50 4.47 2.75
C LEU A 65 9.21 4.19 1.44
N CYS A 66 10.14 5.06 1.01
CA CYS A 66 10.87 4.87 -0.24
C CYS A 66 11.69 3.58 -0.21
N ILE A 67 12.40 3.33 0.89
CA ILE A 67 13.17 2.10 1.11
C ILE A 67 12.26 0.87 1.02
N GLY A 68 11.12 0.90 1.72
CA GLY A 68 10.12 -0.17 1.65
C GLY A 68 9.56 -0.34 0.24
N GLY A 69 9.35 0.74 -0.50
CA GLY A 69 8.90 0.71 -1.90
C GLY A 69 9.88 0.02 -2.83
N THR A 70 11.17 0.34 -2.73
CA THR A 70 12.23 -0.30 -3.52
C THR A 70 12.30 -1.79 -3.23
N ILE A 71 12.37 -2.17 -1.95
CA ILE A 71 12.43 -3.59 -1.55
C ILE A 71 11.14 -4.32 -1.94
N GLY A 72 9.99 -3.69 -1.71
CA GLY A 72 8.67 -4.23 -2.05
C GLY A 72 8.53 -4.51 -3.54
N THR A 73 9.00 -3.59 -4.38
CA THR A 73 8.94 -3.76 -5.84
C THR A 73 9.73 -5.01 -6.27
N ILE A 74 10.94 -5.19 -5.75
CA ILE A 74 11.77 -6.37 -6.05
C ILE A 74 11.12 -7.65 -5.49
N LEU A 75 10.64 -7.60 -4.25
CA LEU A 75 10.01 -8.73 -3.58
C LEU A 75 8.77 -9.21 -4.34
N PHE A 76 7.85 -8.30 -4.65
CA PHE A 76 6.62 -8.64 -5.37
C PHE A 76 6.89 -8.99 -6.83
N ALA A 77 7.96 -8.49 -7.45
CA ALA A 77 8.44 -8.95 -8.75
C ALA A 77 8.78 -10.44 -8.74
N ILE A 78 9.54 -10.87 -7.74
CA ILE A 78 9.89 -12.28 -7.54
C ILE A 78 8.63 -13.09 -7.25
N ILE A 79 7.80 -12.66 -6.31
CA ILE A 79 6.59 -13.41 -5.91
C ILE A 79 5.66 -13.61 -7.10
N HIS A 80 5.37 -12.57 -7.89
CA HIS A 80 4.44 -12.70 -9.01
C HIS A 80 5.01 -13.56 -10.14
N THR A 81 6.34 -13.66 -10.25
CA THR A 81 7.02 -14.47 -11.26
C THR A 81 6.99 -15.96 -10.91
N TYR A 82 7.22 -16.33 -9.65
CA TYR A 82 7.30 -17.74 -9.24
C TYR A 82 5.98 -18.30 -8.68
N PHE A 83 5.17 -17.50 -8.00
CA PHE A 83 3.93 -17.93 -7.35
C PHE A 83 2.67 -17.37 -8.04
N GLY A 84 2.84 -16.48 -9.02
CA GLY A 84 1.77 -15.91 -9.80
C GLY A 84 1.15 -14.65 -9.20
N LYS A 85 0.53 -13.85 -10.07
CA LYS A 85 0.04 -12.49 -9.76
C LYS A 85 -1.09 -12.47 -8.74
N LYS A 86 -1.97 -13.48 -8.73
CA LYS A 86 -3.07 -13.55 -7.76
C LYS A 86 -2.56 -13.71 -6.32
N ILE A 87 -1.57 -14.58 -6.11
CA ILE A 87 -0.94 -14.76 -4.79
C ILE A 87 -0.22 -13.48 -4.37
N ALA A 88 0.56 -12.90 -5.29
CA ALA A 88 1.23 -11.63 -5.06
C ALA A 88 0.26 -10.52 -4.64
N LEU A 89 -0.88 -10.36 -5.33
CA LEU A 89 -1.92 -9.39 -4.96
C LEU A 89 -2.47 -9.63 -3.55
N LEU A 90 -2.83 -10.87 -3.21
CA LEU A 90 -3.34 -11.17 -1.87
C LEU A 90 -2.30 -10.87 -0.79
N LEU A 91 -1.03 -11.17 -1.05
CA LEU A 91 0.07 -10.91 -0.13
C LEU A 91 0.33 -9.41 0.10
N THR A 92 -0.07 -8.51 -0.80
CA THR A 92 0.04 -7.05 -0.56
C THR A 92 -0.78 -6.59 0.63
N SER A 93 -1.87 -7.29 0.97
CA SER A 93 -2.70 -6.97 2.12
C SER A 93 -2.00 -7.21 3.46
N VAL A 94 -1.04 -8.13 3.52
CA VAL A 94 -0.32 -8.50 4.75
C VAL A 94 0.49 -7.32 5.30
N PRO A 95 1.45 -6.73 4.56
CA PRO A 95 2.13 -5.52 5.02
C PRO A 95 1.16 -4.35 5.19
N HIS A 96 0.05 -4.33 4.45
CA HIS A 96 -0.98 -3.29 4.61
C HIS A 96 -1.71 -3.36 5.96
N ILE A 97 -1.98 -4.56 6.46
CA ILE A 97 -2.57 -4.75 7.79
C ILE A 97 -1.53 -4.40 8.87
N ILE A 98 -0.29 -4.88 8.69
CA ILE A 98 0.79 -4.63 9.65
C ILE A 98 1.02 -3.13 9.83
N LEU A 99 0.99 -2.32 8.77
CA LEU A 99 1.20 -0.88 8.90
C LEU A 99 0.16 -0.21 9.80
N TRP A 100 -1.14 -0.51 9.63
CA TRP A 100 -2.19 0.13 10.41
C TRP A 100 -2.16 -0.37 11.85
N THR A 101 -1.83 -1.64 12.07
CA THR A 101 -1.59 -2.16 13.41
C THR A 101 -0.46 -1.41 14.11
N LEU A 102 0.67 -1.19 13.44
CA LEU A 102 1.80 -0.43 14.00
C LEU A 102 1.42 1.03 14.32
N ILE A 103 0.62 1.68 13.46
CA ILE A 103 0.10 3.03 13.73
C ILE A 103 -0.86 3.03 14.94
N LEU A 104 -1.69 2.00 15.10
CA LEU A 104 -2.68 1.93 16.18
C LEU A 104 -2.06 1.69 17.55
N VAL A 105 -1.00 0.87 17.63
CA VAL A 105 -0.37 0.49 18.91
C VAL A 105 0.89 1.28 19.23
N GLY A 106 1.39 2.07 18.27
CA GLY A 106 2.69 2.72 18.37
C GLY A 106 2.72 3.82 19.43
N ASP A 107 3.78 3.80 20.24
CA ASP A 107 4.02 4.76 21.32
C ASP A 107 5.23 5.68 21.05
N ASN A 108 5.95 5.45 19.96
CA ASN A 108 7.13 6.21 19.57
C ASN A 108 7.35 6.17 18.05
N VAL A 109 8.33 6.94 17.59
CA VAL A 109 8.61 7.12 16.15
C VAL A 109 9.04 5.84 15.43
N TRP A 110 9.62 4.85 16.12
CA TRP A 110 10.09 3.61 15.49
C TRP A 110 8.94 2.76 14.95
N TYR A 111 7.78 2.77 15.63
CA TYR A 111 6.56 2.15 15.11
C TYR A 111 6.10 2.82 13.82
N ILE A 112 6.21 4.15 13.75
CA ILE A 112 5.89 4.90 12.54
C ILE A 112 6.85 4.50 11.43
N TYR A 113 8.16 4.45 11.66
CA TYR A 113 9.11 3.98 10.63
C TYR A 113 8.80 2.58 10.12
N GLY A 114 8.47 1.64 11.02
CA GLY A 114 8.02 0.30 10.65
C GLY A 114 6.75 0.34 9.79
N ALA A 115 5.76 1.13 10.19
CA ALA A 115 4.53 1.31 9.42
C ALA A 115 4.79 1.92 8.03
N ARG A 116 5.68 2.90 7.93
CA ARG A 116 6.07 3.53 6.66
C ARG A 116 6.79 2.55 5.75
N PHE A 117 7.69 1.74 6.30
CA PHE A 117 8.35 0.66 5.56
C PHE A 117 7.33 -0.36 5.03
N CYS A 118 6.40 -0.83 5.85
CA CYS A 118 5.32 -1.74 5.43
C CYS A 118 4.36 -1.10 4.41
N SER A 119 4.06 0.20 4.53
CA SER A 119 3.35 0.96 3.50
C SER A 119 4.14 0.95 2.19
N GLY A 120 5.45 1.17 2.24
CA GLY A 120 6.33 1.05 1.07
C GLY A 120 6.27 -0.32 0.43
N LEU A 121 6.39 -1.41 1.22
CA LEU A 121 6.26 -2.78 0.70
C LEU A 121 4.94 -3.00 -0.03
N THR A 122 3.84 -2.53 0.56
CA THR A 122 2.50 -2.58 -0.05
C THR A 122 2.49 -1.81 -1.37
N GLY A 123 3.01 -0.59 -1.37
CA GLY A 123 3.11 0.27 -2.56
C GLY A 123 3.87 -0.39 -3.68
N GLY A 124 5.04 -0.99 -3.39
CA GLY A 124 5.84 -1.75 -4.34
C GLY A 124 5.07 -2.90 -4.98
N GLY A 125 4.28 -3.63 -4.21
CA GLY A 125 3.39 -4.68 -4.72
C GLY A 125 2.23 -4.14 -5.54
N VAL A 126 1.60 -3.04 -5.11
CA VAL A 126 0.51 -2.39 -5.85
C VAL A 126 1.01 -1.94 -7.23
N VAL A 127 2.12 -1.19 -7.30
CA VAL A 127 2.61 -0.64 -8.58
C VAL A 127 3.16 -1.71 -9.52
N SER A 128 3.70 -2.82 -9.01
CA SER A 128 4.28 -3.88 -9.83
C SER A 128 3.25 -4.92 -10.29
N VAL A 129 2.29 -5.31 -9.43
CA VAL A 129 1.43 -6.47 -9.69
C VAL A 129 0.06 -6.08 -10.24
N VAL A 130 -0.56 -4.99 -9.76
CA VAL A 130 -1.91 -4.57 -10.17
C VAL A 130 -2.03 -4.35 -11.68
N PRO A 131 -1.18 -3.55 -12.36
CA PRO A 131 -1.31 -3.34 -13.80
C PRO A 131 -1.12 -4.63 -14.59
N LEU A 132 -0.21 -5.51 -14.15
CA LEU A 132 0.03 -6.80 -14.80
C LEU A 132 -1.17 -7.74 -14.66
N TYR A 133 -1.81 -7.78 -13.48
CA TYR A 133 -3.01 -8.60 -13.27
C TYR A 133 -4.19 -8.09 -14.10
N ILE A 134 -4.38 -6.77 -14.18
CA ILE A 134 -5.41 -6.16 -15.02
C ILE A 134 -5.18 -6.52 -16.50
N ALA A 135 -3.94 -6.45 -16.98
CA ALA A 135 -3.58 -6.83 -18.35
C ALA A 135 -3.89 -8.31 -18.65
N ASP A 136 -3.68 -9.22 -17.70
CA ASP A 136 -3.99 -10.65 -17.86
C ASP A 136 -5.49 -10.93 -18.00
N ILE A 137 -6.34 -10.19 -17.28
CA ILE A 137 -7.80 -10.42 -17.27
C ILE A 137 -8.55 -9.59 -18.30
N ALA A 138 -7.94 -8.54 -18.83
CA ALA A 138 -8.51 -7.70 -19.86
C ALA A 138 -8.83 -8.52 -21.12
N ASP A 139 -9.94 -8.19 -21.77
CA ASP A 139 -10.32 -8.85 -23.01
C ASP A 139 -9.33 -8.47 -24.13
N LYS A 140 -8.81 -9.48 -24.84
CA LYS A 140 -7.88 -9.30 -25.96
C LYS A 140 -8.70 -9.02 -27.22
N LYS A 141 -9.22 -7.81 -27.34
CA LYS A 141 -9.72 -7.31 -28.63
C LYS A 141 -8.57 -6.88 -29.50
#